data_AF-A0A7C1DMD1-F1
#
_entry.id   AF-A0A7C1DMD1-F1
#
_cell.length_a   1.000
_cell.length_b   1.000
_cell.length_c   1.000
_cell.angle_alpha   90.00
_cell.angle_beta   90.00
_cell.angle_gamma   90.00
#
_symmetry.space_group_name_H-M   'P 1'
#
loop_
_entity.id
_entity.type
_entity.pdbx_description
1 polymer ?
#
loop_
_entity_poly.entity_id
_entity_poly.type
_entity_poly.pdbx_seq_one_letter_code
_entity_poly.pdbx_strand_id
1 'polypeptide(L)'
;MSISLDIWIWVAAIFTLFVYSFLYKDNPFYKLAEHIMVGLGAGYFTAVLYHNVIVEDFLIPFGITLQKLALTPAQFQAYADAEGLTSLPPILEGFTPVVALLLLLIPVILGLLLFTRFIPKISWISRFSLAFILGANSGIAIPNALQARVISQLRGTFVQDHGALVVPLFSIDSWRDFFAAPGISTFFDAVSGPL
;
A
#
# COMPACT_ATOMS: atom_id res chain seq x y z
N MET A 1 -2.46 23.49 -37.75
CA MET A 1 -2.51 23.42 -36.27
C MET A 1 -3.88 22.89 -35.89
N SER A 2 -3.98 21.69 -35.33
CA SER A 2 -5.25 21.12 -34.86
C SER A 2 -5.44 21.51 -33.40
N ILE A 3 -6.38 22.42 -33.15
CA ILE A 3 -6.80 22.77 -31.80
C ILE A 3 -7.73 21.66 -31.30
N SER A 4 -7.53 21.20 -30.05
CA SER A 4 -8.42 20.22 -29.45
C SER A 4 -9.82 20.81 -29.20
N LEU A 5 -10.87 20.06 -29.52
CA LEU A 5 -12.27 20.42 -29.24
C LEU A 5 -12.76 19.86 -27.89
N ASP A 6 -11.96 19.03 -27.21
CA ASP A 6 -12.34 18.47 -25.90
C ASP A 6 -12.29 19.54 -24.82
N ILE A 7 -13.47 19.82 -24.25
CA ILE A 7 -13.64 20.86 -23.24
C ILE A 7 -12.79 20.61 -21.99
N TRP A 8 -12.57 19.34 -21.63
CA TRP A 8 -11.75 18.95 -20.47
C TRP A 8 -10.26 19.34 -20.64
N ILE A 9 -9.74 19.28 -21.86
CA ILE A 9 -8.35 19.67 -22.15
C ILE A 9 -8.18 21.18 -21.92
N TRP A 10 -9.18 21.97 -22.33
CA TRP A 10 -9.19 23.41 -22.08
C TRP A 10 -9.34 23.77 -20.61
N VAL A 11 -10.22 23.08 -19.89
CA VAL A 11 -10.35 23.26 -18.44
C VAL A 11 -9.02 22.96 -17.75
N ALA A 12 -8.36 21.86 -18.09
CA ALA A 12 -7.04 21.51 -17.55
C ALA A 12 -5.96 22.57 -17.90
N ALA A 13 -5.94 23.06 -19.14
CA ALA A 13 -5.02 24.10 -19.57
C ALA A 13 -5.23 25.42 -18.80
N ILE A 14 -6.48 25.84 -18.61
CA ILE A 14 -6.81 27.07 -17.84
C ILE A 14 -6.41 26.90 -16.38
N PHE A 15 -6.70 25.76 -15.75
CA PHE A 15 -6.29 25.49 -14.38
C PHE A 15 -4.77 25.43 -14.22
N THR A 16 -4.06 24.95 -15.24
CA THR A 16 -2.58 25.00 -15.27
C THR A 16 -2.08 26.45 -15.23
N LEU A 17 -2.69 27.35 -16.00
CA LEU A 17 -2.38 28.77 -15.96
C LEU A 17 -2.75 29.39 -14.60
N PHE A 18 -3.84 28.99 -13.97
CA PHE A 18 -4.23 29.47 -12.63
C PHE A 18 -3.20 29.07 -11.56
N VAL A 19 -2.66 27.85 -11.64
CA VAL A 19 -1.58 27.40 -10.75
C VAL A 19 -0.32 28.22 -11.01
N TYR A 20 0.07 28.42 -12.27
CA TYR A 20 1.25 29.23 -12.60
C TYR A 20 1.12 30.71 -12.23
N SER A 21 -0.11 31.23 -12.07
CA SER A 21 -0.37 32.59 -11.58
C SER A 21 0.24 32.86 -10.20
N PHE A 22 0.60 31.81 -9.44
CA PHE A 22 1.40 31.93 -8.21
C PHE A 22 2.67 32.79 -8.38
N LEU A 23 3.32 32.73 -9.54
CA LEU A 23 4.52 33.52 -9.83
C LEU A 23 4.27 35.04 -9.74
N TYR A 24 3.02 35.48 -9.88
CA TYR A 24 2.62 36.88 -9.89
C TYR A 24 2.03 37.34 -8.53
N LYS A 25 2.59 36.85 -7.41
CA LYS A 25 2.10 37.09 -6.04
C LYS A 25 0.67 36.56 -5.80
N ASP A 26 0.14 36.75 -4.58
CA ASP A 26 -1.17 36.28 -4.12
C ASP A 26 -2.34 36.75 -5.01
N ASN A 27 -2.68 35.97 -6.03
CA ASN A 27 -3.76 36.25 -6.98
C ASN A 27 -5.02 35.40 -6.67
N PRO A 28 -6.25 35.95 -6.79
CA PRO A 28 -7.49 35.17 -6.63
C PRO A 28 -7.57 33.91 -7.51
N PHE A 29 -7.02 33.92 -8.73
CA PHE A 29 -7.02 32.75 -9.61
C PHE A 29 -6.21 31.59 -9.04
N TYR A 30 -5.03 31.89 -8.50
CA TYR A 30 -4.20 30.89 -7.82
C TYR A 30 -4.92 30.34 -6.58
N LYS A 31 -5.48 31.21 -5.74
CA LYS A 31 -6.23 30.79 -4.54
C LYS A 31 -7.41 29.89 -4.90
N LEU A 32 -8.15 30.20 -5.95
CA LEU A 32 -9.23 29.34 -6.44
C LEU A 32 -8.71 27.94 -6.82
N ALA A 33 -7.63 27.88 -7.60
CA ALA A 33 -7.03 26.61 -8.00
C ALA A 33 -6.53 25.80 -6.79
N GLU A 34 -5.91 26.46 -5.81
CA GLU A 34 -5.46 25.83 -4.57
C GLU A 34 -6.63 25.23 -3.76
N HIS A 35 -7.73 25.98 -3.59
CA HIS A 35 -8.89 25.48 -2.84
C HIS A 35 -9.57 24.32 -3.58
N ILE A 36 -9.68 24.39 -4.90
CA ILE A 36 -10.25 23.30 -5.70
C ILE A 36 -9.34 22.07 -5.63
N MET A 37 -8.03 22.23 -5.77
CA MET A 37 -7.07 21.13 -5.70
C MET A 37 -7.10 20.45 -4.33
N VAL A 38 -6.98 21.22 -3.24
CA VAL A 38 -6.97 20.68 -1.88
C VAL A 38 -8.35 20.13 -1.50
N GLY A 39 -9.43 20.81 -1.88
CA GLY A 39 -10.80 20.38 -1.62
C GLY A 39 -11.18 19.09 -2.34
N LEU A 40 -10.88 18.99 -3.64
CA LEU A 40 -11.13 17.78 -4.43
C LEU A 40 -10.27 16.61 -3.93
N GLY A 41 -9.00 16.87 -3.60
CA GLY A 41 -8.12 15.88 -3.00
C GLY A 41 -8.66 15.36 -1.68
N ALA A 42 -8.98 16.25 -0.74
CA ALA A 42 -9.55 15.88 0.55
C ALA A 42 -10.88 15.13 0.41
N GLY A 43 -11.77 15.57 -0.49
CA GLY A 43 -13.05 14.92 -0.76
C GLY A 43 -12.89 13.52 -1.34
N TYR A 44 -12.07 13.37 -2.38
CA TYR A 44 -11.77 12.08 -3.00
C TYR A 44 -11.18 11.11 -1.98
N PHE A 45 -10.13 11.51 -1.24
CA PHE A 45 -9.52 10.67 -0.23
C PHE A 45 -10.50 10.28 0.88
N THR A 46 -11.37 11.20 1.32
CA THR A 46 -12.38 10.88 2.33
C THR A 46 -13.37 9.84 1.82
N ALA A 47 -13.84 9.98 0.59
CA ALA A 47 -14.77 9.03 -0.02
C ALA A 47 -14.15 7.63 -0.19
N VAL A 48 -12.90 7.59 -0.68
CA VAL A 48 -12.14 6.34 -0.83
C VAL A 48 -11.89 5.69 0.51
N LEU A 49 -11.46 6.44 1.53
CA LEU A 49 -11.24 5.88 2.86
C LEU A 49 -12.55 5.41 3.50
N TYR A 50 -13.65 6.12 3.29
CA TYR A 50 -14.95 5.67 3.78
C TYR A 50 -15.35 4.34 3.13
N HIS A 51 -15.26 4.23 1.82
CA HIS A 51 -15.63 3.00 1.13
C HIS A 51 -14.69 1.85 1.51
N ASN A 52 -13.39 2.04 1.32
CA ASN A 52 -12.42 0.96 1.49
C ASN A 52 -12.25 0.60 2.97
N VAL A 53 -12.10 1.57 3.86
CA VAL A 53 -11.78 1.28 5.27
C VAL A 53 -13.03 1.03 6.10
N ILE A 54 -14.06 1.87 5.97
CA ILE A 54 -15.26 1.72 6.81
C ILE A 54 -16.17 0.64 6.26
N VAL A 55 -16.43 0.61 4.95
CA VAL A 55 -17.37 -0.37 4.38
C VAL A 55 -16.67 -1.72 4.13
N GLU A 56 -15.62 -1.74 3.31
CA GLU A 56 -14.99 -2.98 2.86
C GLU A 56 -14.14 -3.64 3.95
N ASP A 57 -13.28 -2.90 4.65
CA ASP A 57 -12.38 -3.47 5.65
C ASP A 57 -13.06 -3.70 7.01
N PHE A 58 -14.14 -2.98 7.33
CA PHE A 58 -14.78 -3.04 8.65
C PHE A 58 -16.24 -3.54 8.64
N LEU A 59 -17.19 -2.78 8.07
CA LEU A 59 -18.62 -3.08 8.23
C LEU A 59 -19.01 -4.43 7.62
N ILE A 60 -18.51 -4.74 6.42
CA ILE A 60 -18.78 -6.01 5.75
C ILE A 60 -18.20 -7.18 6.57
N PRO A 61 -16.89 -7.23 6.90
CA PRO A 61 -16.32 -8.29 7.71
C PRO A 61 -16.96 -8.44 9.09
N PHE A 62 -17.33 -7.32 9.73
CA PHE A 62 -18.02 -7.33 11.01
C PHE A 62 -19.39 -7.98 10.92
N GLY A 63 -20.21 -7.59 9.93
CA GLY A 63 -21.53 -8.17 9.69
C GLY A 63 -21.46 -9.68 9.41
N ILE A 64 -20.52 -10.09 8.55
CA ILE A 64 -20.28 -11.51 8.25
C ILE A 64 -19.89 -12.28 9.52
N THR A 65 -19.00 -11.72 10.33
CA THR A 65 -18.52 -12.38 11.55
C THR A 65 -19.66 -12.56 12.57
N LEU A 66 -20.56 -11.59 12.68
CA LEU A 66 -21.77 -11.71 13.51
C LEU A 66 -22.70 -12.82 13.01
N GLN A 67 -22.92 -12.90 11.70
CA GLN A 67 -23.73 -13.96 11.10
C GLN A 67 -23.11 -15.34 11.32
N LYS A 68 -21.78 -15.47 11.18
CA LYS A 68 -21.05 -16.71 11.49
C LYS A 68 -21.20 -17.15 12.94
N LEU A 69 -21.41 -16.21 13.87
CA LEU A 69 -21.65 -16.52 15.28
C LEU A 69 -23.10 -16.94 15.53
N ALA A 70 -24.06 -16.35 14.81
CA ALA A 70 -25.48 -16.59 14.98
C ALA A 70 -25.99 -17.84 14.24
N LEU A 71 -25.36 -18.22 13.13
CA LEU A 71 -25.79 -19.30 12.25
C LEU A 71 -24.95 -20.56 12.43
N THR A 72 -25.55 -21.72 12.19
CA THR A 72 -24.77 -22.97 12.05
C THR A 72 -23.89 -22.92 10.80
N PRO A 73 -22.80 -23.71 10.73
CA PRO A 73 -21.91 -23.71 9.56
C PRO A 73 -22.63 -23.97 8.23
N ALA A 74 -23.63 -24.86 8.23
CA ALA A 74 -24.42 -25.18 7.04
C ALA A 74 -25.33 -24.03 6.60
N GLN A 75 -25.94 -23.31 7.55
CA GLN A 75 -26.79 -22.15 7.25
C GLN A 75 -25.97 -20.95 6.79
N PHE A 76 -24.79 -20.75 7.37
CA PHE A 76 -23.88 -19.70 6.94
C PHE A 76 -23.40 -19.93 5.51
N GLN A 77 -23.04 -21.17 5.15
CA GLN A 77 -22.64 -21.48 3.78
C GLN A 77 -23.76 -21.16 2.77
N ALA A 78 -24.99 -21.57 3.08
CA ALA A 78 -26.15 -21.25 2.24
C ALA A 78 -26.40 -19.74 2.12
N TYR A 79 -26.17 -18.96 3.19
CA TYR A 79 -26.23 -17.50 3.15
C TYR A 79 -25.12 -16.90 2.29
N ALA A 80 -23.88 -17.37 2.44
CA ALA A 80 -22.73 -16.90 1.66
C ALA A 80 -22.90 -17.16 0.16
N ASP A 81 -23.44 -18.34 -0.19
CA ASP A 81 -23.72 -18.73 -1.57
C ASP A 81 -24.86 -17.91 -2.19
N ALA A 82 -25.88 -17.55 -1.39
CA ALA A 82 -27.03 -16.76 -1.86
C ALA A 82 -26.69 -15.29 -2.12
N GLU A 83 -25.81 -14.70 -1.32
CA GLU A 83 -25.43 -13.30 -1.40
C GLU A 83 -24.13 -13.08 -2.22
N GLY A 84 -23.50 -14.15 -2.71
CA GLY A 84 -22.25 -14.07 -3.48
C GLY A 84 -21.06 -13.54 -2.68
N LEU A 85 -21.10 -13.63 -1.35
CA LEU A 85 -20.01 -13.23 -0.47
C LEU A 85 -18.87 -14.24 -0.59
N THR A 86 -17.90 -13.97 -1.46
CA THR A 86 -16.66 -14.72 -1.57
C THR A 86 -15.77 -14.45 -0.36
N SER A 87 -16.05 -15.23 0.70
CA SER A 87 -15.26 -15.44 1.90
C SER A 87 -14.88 -14.20 2.73
N LEU A 88 -14.42 -14.43 3.95
CA LEU A 88 -13.95 -13.33 4.81
C LEU A 88 -12.68 -12.74 4.18
N PRO A 89 -12.27 -11.51 4.58
CA PRO A 89 -10.90 -11.09 4.34
C PRO A 89 -9.95 -12.23 4.77
N PRO A 90 -8.95 -12.62 3.94
CA PRO A 90 -8.11 -13.80 4.20
C PRO A 90 -7.47 -13.81 5.61
N ILE A 91 -7.25 -12.63 6.19
CA ILE A 91 -6.67 -12.42 7.52
C ILE A 91 -7.57 -12.98 8.64
N LEU A 92 -8.90 -13.02 8.44
CA LEU A 92 -9.87 -13.43 9.46
C LEU A 92 -10.35 -14.88 9.29
N GLU A 93 -10.06 -15.52 8.16
CA GLU A 93 -10.52 -16.89 7.86
C GLU A 93 -9.97 -17.95 8.81
N GLY A 94 -8.75 -17.75 9.33
CA GLY A 94 -8.07 -18.68 10.22
C GLY A 94 -8.52 -18.64 11.69
N PHE A 95 -9.43 -17.74 12.06
CA PHE A 95 -9.83 -17.52 13.46
C PHE A 95 -11.28 -17.95 13.71
N THR A 96 -11.58 -18.32 14.95
CA THR A 96 -12.98 -18.55 15.36
C THR A 96 -13.76 -17.22 15.28
N PRO A 97 -15.08 -17.24 15.03
CA PRO A 97 -15.87 -16.00 14.88
C PRO A 97 -15.74 -15.05 16.08
N VAL A 98 -15.65 -15.61 17.30
CA VAL A 98 -15.44 -14.82 18.53
C VAL A 98 -14.10 -14.09 18.50
N VAL A 99 -13.01 -14.78 18.13
CA VAL A 99 -11.68 -14.17 18.06
C VAL A 99 -11.62 -13.14 16.94
N ALA A 100 -12.20 -13.43 15.77
CA ALA A 100 -12.28 -12.48 14.66
C ALA A 100 -13.01 -11.18 15.07
N LEU A 101 -14.10 -11.28 15.83
CA LEU A 101 -14.83 -10.11 16.34
C LEU A 101 -13.98 -9.29 17.32
N LEU A 102 -13.23 -9.95 18.21
CA LEU A 102 -12.31 -9.27 19.13
C LEU A 102 -11.19 -8.54 18.38
N LEU A 103 -10.64 -9.14 17.31
CA LEU A 103 -9.62 -8.50 16.49
C LEU A 103 -10.17 -7.28 15.74
N LEU A 104 -11.40 -7.35 15.23
CA LEU A 104 -12.08 -6.22 14.58
C LEU A 104 -12.38 -5.05 15.52
N LEU A 105 -12.48 -5.28 16.84
CA LEU A 105 -12.67 -4.21 17.82
C LEU A 105 -11.40 -3.38 18.05
N ILE A 106 -10.20 -3.93 17.82
CA ILE A 106 -8.94 -3.21 18.02
C ILE A 106 -8.87 -1.90 17.21
N PRO A 107 -9.05 -1.91 15.87
CA PRO A 107 -9.01 -0.67 15.09
C PRO A 107 -10.14 0.30 15.47
N VAL A 108 -11.31 -0.18 15.88
CA VAL A 108 -12.41 0.67 16.36
C VAL A 108 -12.00 1.39 17.63
N ILE A 109 -11.44 0.68 18.61
CA ILE A 109 -10.96 1.26 19.86
C ILE A 109 -9.89 2.30 19.54
N LEU A 110 -8.88 1.96 18.73
CA LEU A 110 -7.83 2.90 18.34
C LEU A 110 -8.38 4.12 17.59
N GLY A 111 -9.41 3.96 16.75
CA GLY A 111 -10.11 5.06 16.09
C GLY A 111 -10.83 5.96 17.09
N LEU A 112 -11.56 5.36 18.05
CA LEU A 112 -12.22 6.09 19.14
C LEU A 112 -11.21 6.86 20.01
N LEU A 113 -10.03 6.29 20.24
CA LEU A 113 -8.96 6.98 20.99
C LEU A 113 -8.51 8.28 20.30
N LEU A 114 -8.61 8.40 18.98
CA LEU A 114 -8.24 9.64 18.28
C LEU A 114 -9.16 10.80 18.65
N PHE A 115 -10.45 10.55 18.95
CA PHE A 115 -11.38 11.60 19.36
C PHE A 115 -11.04 12.20 20.71
N THR A 116 -10.29 11.49 21.57
CA THR A 116 -9.80 12.05 22.85
C THR A 116 -8.90 13.27 22.64
N ARG A 117 -8.34 13.44 21.43
CA ARG A 117 -7.54 14.61 21.05
C ARG A 117 -8.29 15.94 21.20
N PHE A 118 -9.62 15.95 21.04
CA PHE A 118 -10.45 17.14 21.22
C PHE A 118 -10.61 17.57 22.68
N ILE A 119 -10.23 16.72 23.64
CA ILE A 119 -10.33 17.00 25.08
C ILE A 119 -8.92 17.15 25.63
N PRO A 120 -8.44 18.39 25.91
CA PRO A 120 -7.04 18.64 26.29
C PRO A 120 -6.54 17.79 27.46
N LYS A 121 -7.40 17.47 28.43
CA LYS A 121 -7.06 16.69 29.64
C LYS A 121 -6.69 15.23 29.35
N ILE A 122 -7.32 14.61 28.35
CA ILE A 122 -7.11 13.18 28.02
C ILE A 122 -6.48 12.99 26.63
N SER A 123 -6.09 14.08 25.98
CA SER A 123 -5.49 14.08 24.64
C SER A 123 -4.26 13.18 24.50
N TRP A 124 -3.54 12.92 25.60
CA TRP A 124 -2.40 12.00 25.61
C TRP A 124 -2.75 10.56 25.20
N ILE A 125 -4.00 10.12 25.39
CA ILE A 125 -4.45 8.77 25.03
C ILE A 125 -4.46 8.58 23.51
N SER A 126 -4.73 9.64 22.75
CA SER A 126 -4.67 9.60 21.27
C SER A 126 -3.27 9.23 20.74
N ARG A 127 -2.22 9.38 21.55
CA ARG A 127 -0.84 9.04 21.15
C ARG A 127 -0.66 7.55 20.88
N PHE A 128 -1.40 6.66 21.55
CA PHE A 128 -1.34 5.23 21.26
C PHE A 128 -1.82 4.91 19.84
N SER A 129 -2.94 5.52 19.44
CA SER A 129 -3.47 5.38 18.09
C SER A 129 -2.51 5.99 17.05
N LEU A 130 -1.95 7.17 17.31
CA LEU A 130 -0.97 7.79 16.42
C LEU A 130 0.32 6.98 16.29
N ALA A 131 0.82 6.41 17.40
CA ALA A 131 2.00 5.54 17.39
C ALA A 131 1.73 4.26 16.59
N PHE A 132 0.54 3.68 16.73
CA PHE A 132 0.12 2.52 15.94
C PHE A 132 0.05 2.86 14.45
N ILE A 133 -0.60 3.96 14.07
CA ILE A 133 -0.68 4.42 12.67
C ILE A 133 0.72 4.60 12.09
N LEU A 134 1.62 5.29 12.80
CA LEU A 134 2.98 5.51 12.32
C LEU A 134 3.77 4.20 12.23
N GLY A 135 3.64 3.33 13.23
CA GLY A 135 4.32 2.03 13.28
C GLY A 135 3.86 1.09 12.17
N ALA A 136 2.54 0.98 11.94
CA ALA A 136 1.97 0.15 10.89
C ALA A 136 2.40 0.64 9.50
N ASN A 137 2.29 1.95 9.23
CA ASN A 137 2.71 2.53 7.95
C ASN A 137 4.21 2.32 7.70
N SER A 138 5.05 2.51 8.74
CA SER A 138 6.49 2.29 8.62
C SER A 138 6.82 0.81 8.44
N GLY A 139 6.11 -0.08 9.13
CA GLY A 139 6.27 -1.52 9.03
C GLY A 139 5.95 -2.07 7.63
N ILE A 140 5.03 -1.44 6.91
CA ILE A 140 4.74 -1.76 5.50
C ILE A 140 5.77 -1.09 4.58
N ALA A 141 6.05 0.19 4.79
CA ALA A 141 6.87 0.99 3.88
C ALA A 141 8.34 0.58 3.87
N ILE A 142 8.94 0.27 5.03
CA ILE A 142 10.38 -0.02 5.15
C ILE A 142 10.76 -1.29 4.38
N PRO A 143 10.13 -2.46 4.61
CA PRO A 143 10.46 -3.67 3.86
C PRO A 143 10.19 -3.52 2.37
N ASN A 144 9.08 -2.86 2.00
CA ASN A 144 8.76 -2.61 0.59
C ASN A 144 9.80 -1.72 -0.07
N ALA A 145 10.26 -0.66 0.60
CA ALA A 145 11.31 0.21 0.08
C ALA A 145 12.65 -0.53 -0.01
N LEU A 146 12.99 -1.37 0.98
CA LEU A 146 14.19 -2.21 0.94
C LEU A 146 14.14 -3.21 -0.23
N GLN A 147 13.02 -3.90 -0.41
CA GLN A 147 12.83 -4.84 -1.52
C GLN A 147 12.88 -4.12 -2.87
N ALA A 148 12.13 -3.03 -3.02
CA ALA A 148 11.98 -2.31 -4.28
C ALA A 148 13.21 -1.50 -4.69
N ARG A 149 14.04 -1.07 -3.72
CA ARG A 149 15.23 -0.25 -4.00
C ARG A 149 16.52 -1.01 -3.77
N VAL A 150 16.71 -1.61 -2.61
CA VAL A 150 18.01 -2.24 -2.26
C VAL A 150 18.12 -3.61 -2.90
N ILE A 151 17.17 -4.51 -2.65
CA ILE A 151 17.25 -5.89 -3.13
C ILE A 151 17.12 -5.95 -4.66
N SER A 152 16.22 -5.16 -5.24
CA SER A 152 16.08 -5.07 -6.70
C SER A 152 17.37 -4.56 -7.37
N GLN A 153 18.01 -3.54 -6.80
CA GLN A 153 19.26 -3.00 -7.35
C GLN A 153 20.42 -3.97 -7.17
N LEU A 154 20.54 -4.61 -6.00
CA LEU A 154 21.54 -5.66 -5.79
C LEU A 154 21.34 -6.82 -6.78
N ARG A 155 20.09 -7.28 -6.98
CA ARG A 155 19.77 -8.32 -7.96
C ARG A 155 20.16 -7.89 -9.37
N GLY A 156 19.93 -6.64 -9.76
CA GLY A 156 20.33 -6.10 -11.06
C GLY A 156 21.85 -6.09 -11.28
N THR A 157 22.65 -6.02 -10.21
CA THR A 157 24.12 -6.11 -10.29
C THR A 157 24.61 -7.56 -10.32
N PHE A 158 23.98 -8.45 -9.55
CA PHE A 158 24.45 -9.83 -9.38
C PHE A 158 23.86 -10.82 -10.37
N VAL A 159 22.71 -10.52 -10.98
CA VAL A 159 21.99 -11.41 -11.87
C VAL A 159 21.72 -10.65 -13.15
N GLN A 160 22.42 -11.04 -14.23
CA GLN A 160 22.25 -10.43 -15.53
C GLN A 160 21.29 -11.31 -16.34
N ASP A 161 20.07 -10.82 -16.55
CA ASP A 161 19.07 -11.51 -17.35
C ASP A 161 19.37 -11.31 -18.84
N HIS A 162 19.95 -12.34 -19.48
CA HIS A 162 20.23 -12.36 -20.92
C HIS A 162 19.10 -13.04 -21.72
N GLY A 163 17.86 -13.07 -21.19
CA GLY A 163 16.70 -13.65 -21.87
C GLY A 163 16.38 -15.06 -21.39
N ALA A 164 16.94 -16.11 -22.01
CA ALA A 164 16.58 -17.50 -21.70
C ALA A 164 17.34 -18.11 -20.51
N LEU A 165 18.40 -17.45 -20.02
CA LEU A 165 19.24 -17.94 -18.94
C LEU A 165 19.49 -16.80 -17.94
N VAL A 166 19.03 -17.02 -16.70
CA VAL A 166 19.31 -16.16 -15.55
C VAL A 166 20.66 -16.62 -14.99
N VAL A 167 21.73 -15.95 -15.41
CA VAL A 167 23.08 -16.33 -14.99
C VAL A 167 23.61 -15.29 -14.00
N PRO A 168 24.00 -15.71 -12.78
CA PRO A 168 24.63 -14.79 -11.84
C PRO A 168 26.00 -14.36 -12.36
N LEU A 169 26.29 -13.05 -12.33
CA LEU A 169 27.57 -12.47 -12.76
C LEU A 169 28.76 -12.99 -11.92
N PHE A 170 28.48 -13.47 -10.69
CA PHE A 170 29.47 -14.09 -9.81
C PHE A 170 28.91 -15.43 -9.30
N SER A 171 29.61 -16.54 -9.56
CA SER A 171 29.24 -17.88 -9.08
C SER A 171 30.21 -18.39 -8.00
N ILE A 172 29.69 -18.84 -6.87
CA ILE A 172 30.49 -19.45 -5.79
C ILE A 172 31.21 -20.71 -6.30
N ASP A 173 30.59 -21.44 -7.24
CA ASP A 173 31.20 -22.62 -7.86
C ASP A 173 32.43 -22.25 -8.70
N SER A 174 32.35 -21.16 -9.47
CA SER A 174 33.50 -20.69 -10.28
C SER A 174 34.69 -20.25 -9.40
N TRP A 175 34.43 -19.61 -8.25
CA TRP A 175 35.48 -19.29 -7.27
C TRP A 175 36.03 -20.52 -6.56
N ARG A 176 35.19 -21.51 -6.23
CA ARG A 176 35.64 -22.80 -5.66
C ARG A 176 36.60 -23.49 -6.62
N ASP A 177 36.26 -23.51 -7.91
CA ASP A 177 37.05 -24.20 -8.92
C ASP A 177 38.40 -23.50 -9.15
N PHE A 178 38.46 -22.16 -9.05
CA PHE A 178 39.72 -21.40 -9.00
C PHE A 178 40.58 -21.77 -7.78
N PHE A 179 40.01 -21.84 -6.57
CA PHE A 179 40.79 -22.21 -5.38
C PHE A 179 41.24 -23.68 -5.37
N ALA A 180 40.45 -24.57 -5.99
CA ALA A 180 40.82 -25.97 -6.15
C ALA A 180 41.92 -26.18 -7.21
N ALA A 181 41.92 -25.37 -8.28
CA ALA A 181 42.90 -25.42 -9.36
C ALA A 181 43.28 -23.99 -9.81
N PRO A 182 44.23 -23.33 -9.11
CA PRO A 182 44.58 -21.94 -9.40
C PRO A 182 45.24 -21.81 -10.77
N GLY A 183 44.63 -21.03 -11.66
CA GLY A 183 45.12 -20.77 -13.00
C GLY A 183 44.55 -19.46 -13.56
N ILE A 184 45.19 -18.89 -14.58
CA ILE A 184 44.72 -17.63 -15.18
C ILE A 184 43.34 -17.82 -15.83
N SER A 185 43.08 -18.98 -16.44
CA SER A 185 41.78 -19.31 -17.03
C SER A 185 40.70 -19.46 -15.96
N THR A 186 40.95 -20.24 -14.91
CA THR A 186 39.99 -20.44 -13.82
C THR A 186 39.75 -19.16 -13.02
N PHE A 187 40.72 -18.25 -12.96
CA PHE A 187 40.55 -16.91 -12.41
C PHE A 187 39.62 -16.05 -13.27
N PHE A 188 39.81 -16.04 -14.59
CA PHE A 188 38.93 -15.30 -15.48
C PHE A 188 37.51 -15.86 -15.43
N ASP A 189 37.33 -17.19 -15.44
CA ASP A 189 36.03 -17.85 -15.29
C ASP A 189 35.34 -17.49 -13.95
N ALA A 190 36.11 -17.34 -12.86
CA ALA A 190 35.60 -16.93 -11.55
C ALA A 190 35.15 -15.45 -11.49
N VAL A 191 35.81 -14.57 -12.24
CA VAL A 191 35.54 -13.12 -12.24
C VAL A 191 34.50 -12.73 -13.29
N SER A 192 34.39 -13.46 -14.41
CA SER A 192 33.40 -13.19 -15.46
C SER A 192 32.03 -13.81 -15.21
N GLY A 193 31.92 -14.72 -14.22
CA GLY A 193 30.74 -15.53 -14.02
C GLY A 193 30.62 -16.65 -15.06
N PRO A 194 29.67 -17.59 -14.88
CA PRO A 194 29.39 -18.60 -15.89
C PRO A 194 28.95 -17.90 -17.18
N LEU A 195 29.66 -18.11 -18.29
CA LEU A 195 29.19 -17.70 -19.61
C LEU A 195 28.19 -18.71 -20.18
#